data_AF-A0A524DJV4-F1
#
_entry.id   AF-A0A524DJV4-F1
#
_cell.length_a   1.000
_cell.length_b   1.000
_cell.length_c   1.000
_cell.angle_alpha   90.00
_cell.angle_beta   90.00
_cell.angle_gamma   90.00
#
_symmetry.space_group_name_H-M   'P 1'
#
loop_
_entity.id
_entity.type
_entity.pdbx_description
1 polymer ?
#
loop_
_entity_poly.entity_id
_entity_poly.type
_entity_poly.pdbx_seq_one_letter_code
_entity_poly.pdbx_strand_id
1 'polypeptide(L)'
;MIFQNFIEDLFGWLLENLDRLISVLVVIVIIFLLYYVLKSQINRLMRKEKLDESNARNLIRLLKIISYTIGLIIFSLLFAQELAYFTGIISIAGGTVIGFAAMNTLGNLIAGIIIVTRKPFQVGDRIL
;
A
#
# COMPACT_ATOMS: atom_id res chain seq x y z
N MET A 1 21.59 -16.80 24.12
CA MET A 1 20.32 -17.55 24.13
C MET A 1 19.25 -16.88 23.28
N ILE A 2 18.77 -15.66 23.60
CA ILE A 2 17.72 -14.96 22.82
C ILE A 2 18.07 -14.77 21.33
N PHE A 3 19.31 -14.36 21.02
CA PHE A 3 19.73 -14.10 19.65
C PHE A 3 19.90 -15.36 18.78
N GLN A 4 20.24 -16.51 19.39
CA GLN A 4 20.35 -17.78 18.67
C GLN A 4 18.96 -18.31 18.31
N ASN A 5 18.02 -18.26 19.26
CA ASN A 5 16.65 -18.68 19.04
C ASN A 5 15.99 -17.86 17.92
N PHE A 6 16.20 -16.53 17.89
CA PHE A 6 15.69 -15.68 16.81
C PHE A 6 16.22 -16.09 15.43
N ILE A 7 17.50 -16.44 15.34
CA ILE A 7 18.11 -16.86 14.07
C ILE A 7 17.55 -18.21 13.63
N GLU A 8 17.41 -19.17 14.55
CA GLU A 8 16.81 -20.47 14.27
C GLU A 8 15.35 -20.36 13.83
N ASP A 9 14.55 -19.53 14.50
CA ASP A 9 13.16 -19.25 14.13
C ASP A 9 13.05 -18.59 12.76
N LEU A 10 13.94 -17.63 12.46
CA LEU A 10 13.98 -16.96 11.16
C LEU A 10 14.36 -17.94 10.04
N PHE A 11 15.38 -18.78 10.25
CA PHE A 11 15.76 -19.79 9.28
C PHE A 11 14.67 -20.84 9.08
N GLY A 12 14.01 -21.29 10.16
CA GLY A 12 12.88 -22.20 10.10
C GLY A 12 11.74 -21.62 9.25
N TRP A 13 11.33 -20.39 9.55
CA TRP A 13 10.29 -19.70 8.78
C TRP A 13 10.67 -19.52 7.30
N LEU A 14 11.93 -19.15 7.02
CA LEU A 14 12.41 -19.01 5.63
C LEU A 14 12.34 -20.34 4.88
N LEU A 15 12.81 -21.43 5.49
CA LEU A 15 12.79 -22.76 4.90
C LEU A 15 11.36 -23.25 4.65
N GLU A 16 10.45 -23.01 5.60
CA GLU A 16 9.03 -23.37 5.47
C GLU A 16 8.31 -22.60 4.36
N ASN A 17 8.76 -21.37 4.04
CA ASN A 17 8.13 -20.50 3.04
C ASN A 17 8.95 -20.39 1.74
N LEU A 18 9.97 -21.23 1.55
CA LEU A 18 10.85 -21.19 0.37
C LEU A 18 10.05 -21.30 -0.95
N ASP A 19 9.07 -22.19 -1.00
CA ASP A 19 8.20 -22.41 -2.16
C ASP A 19 7.40 -21.14 -2.54
N ARG A 20 6.82 -20.46 -1.55
CA ARG A 20 6.10 -19.19 -1.71
C ARG A 20 7.04 -18.09 -2.15
N LEU A 21 8.22 -17.98 -1.53
CA LEU A 21 9.24 -16.99 -1.88
C LEU A 21 9.74 -17.16 -3.33
N ILE A 22 10.00 -18.40 -3.74
CA ILE A 22 10.37 -18.72 -5.12
C ILE A 22 9.22 -18.35 -6.07
N SER A 23 7.98 -18.68 -5.72
CA SER A 23 6.81 -18.35 -6.54
C SER A 23 6.66 -16.83 -6.74
N VAL A 24 6.86 -16.04 -5.68
CA VAL A 24 6.86 -14.57 -5.74
C VAL A 24 7.96 -14.06 -6.66
N LEU A 25 9.19 -14.59 -6.52
CA LEU A 25 10.31 -14.24 -7.38
C LEU A 25 10.01 -14.52 -8.85
N VAL A 26 9.45 -15.69 -9.17
CA VAL A 26 9.06 -16.07 -10.53
C VAL A 26 8.01 -15.10 -11.08
N VAL A 27 6.97 -14.77 -10.31
CA VAL A 27 5.94 -13.81 -10.73
C VAL A 27 6.55 -12.43 -10.99
N ILE A 28 7.43 -11.94 -10.12
CA ILE A 28 8.10 -10.63 -10.30
C ILE A 28 8.91 -10.63 -11.59
N VAL A 29 9.67 -11.70 -11.85
CA VAL A 29 10.46 -11.84 -13.09
C VAL A 29 9.55 -11.83 -14.32
N ILE A 30 8.42 -12.54 -14.28
CA ILE A 30 7.45 -12.57 -15.39
C ILE A 30 6.85 -11.18 -15.65
N ILE A 31 6.39 -10.49 -14.60
CA ILE A 31 5.83 -9.13 -14.73
C ILE A 31 6.87 -8.17 -15.30
N PHE A 32 8.10 -8.26 -14.81
CA PHE A 32 9.21 -7.43 -15.30
C PHE A 32 9.49 -7.70 -16.78
N LEU A 33 9.58 -8.97 -17.18
CA LEU A 33 9.82 -9.34 -18.57
C LEU A 33 8.69 -8.84 -19.48
N LEU A 34 7.43 -9.02 -19.08
CA LEU A 34 6.26 -8.49 -19.79
C LEU A 34 6.33 -6.96 -19.94
N TYR A 35 6.66 -6.24 -18.86
CA TYR A 35 6.81 -4.79 -18.89
C TYR A 35 7.87 -4.35 -19.92
N TYR A 36 9.04 -5.00 -19.94
CA TYR A 36 10.11 -4.66 -20.89
C TYR A 36 9.71 -4.95 -22.33
N VAL A 37 9.05 -6.08 -22.59
CA VAL A 37 8.56 -6.44 -23.92
C VAL A 37 7.54 -5.41 -24.40
N LEU A 38 6.53 -5.09 -23.59
CA LEU A 38 5.48 -4.12 -23.95
C LEU A 38 6.03 -2.71 -24.14
N LYS A 39 6.93 -2.27 -23.25
CA LYS A 39 7.63 -0.98 -23.38
C LYS A 39 8.42 -0.92 -24.69
N SER A 40 9.12 -1.99 -25.04
CA SER A 40 9.85 -2.09 -26.31
C SER A 40 8.92 -1.97 -27.52
N GLN A 41 7.76 -2.63 -27.50
CA GLN A 41 6.77 -2.50 -28.56
C GLN A 41 6.23 -1.08 -28.70
N ILE A 42 5.92 -0.40 -27.58
CA ILE A 42 5.47 1.00 -27.62
C ILE A 42 6.54 1.91 -28.21
N ASN A 43 7.81 1.76 -27.77
CA ASN A 43 8.92 2.52 -28.32
C ASN A 43 9.11 2.26 -29.82
N ARG A 44 8.90 1.01 -30.27
CA ARG A 44 8.96 0.66 -31.70
C ARG A 44 7.83 1.32 -32.49
N LEU A 45 6.62 1.39 -31.94
CA LEU A 45 5.48 2.07 -32.58
C LEU A 45 5.69 3.58 -32.66
N MET A 46 6.26 4.19 -31.61
CA MET A 46 6.65 5.60 -31.60
C MET A 46 7.69 5.90 -32.69
N ARG A 47 8.73 5.07 -32.83
CA ARG A 47 9.74 5.21 -33.91
C ARG A 47 9.19 5.04 -35.33
N LYS A 48 8.05 4.35 -35.47
CA LYS A 48 7.35 4.20 -36.76
C LYS A 48 6.36 5.33 -37.04
N GLU A 49 6.38 6.39 -36.22
CA GLU A 49 5.45 7.53 -36.29
C GLU A 49 3.97 7.12 -36.21
N LYS A 50 3.69 5.93 -35.66
CA LYS A 50 2.31 5.44 -35.44
C LYS A 50 1.70 5.93 -34.13
N LEU A 51 2.53 6.49 -33.25
CA LEU A 51 2.14 7.01 -31.94
C LEU A 51 2.95 8.28 -31.66
N ASP A 52 2.26 9.35 -31.28
CA ASP A 52 2.90 10.56 -30.80
C ASP A 52 3.68 10.30 -29.51
N GLU A 53 4.75 11.06 -29.31
CA GLU A 53 5.65 10.91 -28.17
C GLU A 53 4.93 11.08 -26.82
N SER A 54 3.95 12.00 -26.75
CA SER A 54 3.10 12.22 -25.58
C SER A 54 2.26 10.98 -25.25
N ASN A 55 1.61 10.40 -26.24
CA ASN A 55 0.78 9.22 -26.09
C ASN A 55 1.61 7.99 -25.71
N ALA A 56 2.77 7.80 -26.35
CA ALA A 56 3.70 6.72 -26.02
C ALA A 56 4.20 6.82 -24.56
N ARG A 57 4.58 8.02 -24.09
CA ARG A 57 4.98 8.25 -22.69
C ARG A 57 3.86 7.93 -21.70
N ASN A 58 2.62 8.36 -22.01
CA ASN A 58 1.47 8.07 -21.17
C ASN A 58 1.19 6.56 -21.09
N LEU A 59 1.23 5.85 -22.21
CA LEU A 59 1.07 4.39 -22.23
C LEU A 59 2.15 3.67 -21.40
N ILE A 60 3.42 4.07 -21.51
CA ILE A 60 4.50 3.48 -20.71
C ILE A 60 4.31 3.75 -19.22
N ARG A 61 3.83 4.95 -18.85
CA ARG A 61 3.51 5.28 -17.46
C ARG A 61 2.35 4.42 -16.93
N LEU A 62 1.29 4.27 -17.71
CA LEU A 62 0.15 3.40 -17.36
C LEU A 62 0.59 1.94 -17.21
N LEU A 63 1.38 1.41 -18.15
CA LEU A 63 1.94 0.07 -18.05
C LEU A 63 2.76 -0.12 -16.78
N LYS A 64 3.57 0.88 -16.41
CA LYS A 64 4.37 0.84 -15.17
C LYS A 64 3.47 0.77 -13.94
N ILE A 65 2.43 1.62 -13.87
CA ILE A 65 1.46 1.60 -12.76
C ILE A 65 0.75 0.24 -12.69
N ILE A 66 0.21 -0.24 -13.81
CA ILE A 66 -0.49 -1.54 -13.87
C ILE A 66 0.43 -2.69 -13.43
N SER A 67 1.68 -2.70 -13.89
CA SER A 67 2.65 -3.74 -13.52
C SER A 67 2.90 -3.77 -12.01
N TYR A 68 3.06 -2.59 -11.37
CA TYR A 68 3.20 -2.53 -9.92
C TYR A 68 1.93 -2.92 -9.19
N THR A 69 0.76 -2.48 -9.65
CA THR A 69 -0.52 -2.84 -9.02
C THR A 69 -0.74 -4.35 -9.06
N ILE A 70 -0.50 -4.99 -10.20
CA ILE A 70 -0.60 -6.45 -10.33
C ILE A 70 0.41 -7.14 -9.41
N GLY A 71 1.66 -6.69 -9.39
CA GLY A 71 2.70 -7.23 -8.51
C GLY A 71 2.31 -7.14 -7.03
N LEU A 72 1.78 -5.99 -6.59
CA LEU A 72 1.31 -5.78 -5.23
C LEU A 72 0.11 -6.67 -4.89
N ILE A 73 -0.85 -6.81 -5.81
CA ILE A 73 -2.01 -7.69 -5.60
C ILE A 73 -1.55 -9.14 -5.43
N ILE A 74 -0.71 -9.66 -6.32
CA ILE A 74 -0.26 -11.05 -6.24
C ILE A 74 0.56 -11.27 -4.96
N PHE A 75 1.45 -10.35 -4.62
CA PHE A 75 2.18 -10.40 -3.36
C PHE A 75 1.23 -10.44 -2.15
N SER A 76 0.21 -9.57 -2.17
CA SER A 76 -0.78 -9.49 -1.08
C SER A 76 -1.62 -10.76 -0.97
N LEU A 77 -1.93 -11.42 -2.09
CA LEU A 77 -2.66 -12.69 -2.10
C LEU A 77 -1.80 -13.85 -1.58
N LEU A 78 -0.51 -13.89 -1.95
CA LEU A 78 0.41 -14.94 -1.52
C LEU A 78 0.76 -14.87 -0.03
N PHE A 79 0.73 -13.67 0.55
CA PHE A 79 1.00 -13.44 1.97
C PHE A 79 -0.21 -12.89 2.74
N ALA A 80 -1.42 -13.15 2.25
CA ALA A 80 -2.63 -12.54 2.81
C ALA A 80 -2.81 -12.86 4.31
N GLN A 81 -2.44 -14.07 4.72
CA GLN A 81 -2.62 -14.54 6.10
C GLN A 81 -1.61 -13.90 7.05
N GLU A 82 -0.35 -13.82 6.62
CA GLU A 82 0.74 -13.17 7.33
C GLU A 82 0.47 -11.66 7.44
N LEU A 83 0.06 -11.03 6.34
CA LEU A 83 -0.35 -9.63 6.33
C LEU A 83 -1.54 -9.38 7.25
N ALA A 84 -2.54 -10.26 7.31
CA ALA A 84 -3.66 -10.15 8.24
C ALA A 84 -3.20 -10.22 9.70
N TYR A 85 -2.26 -11.11 10.02
CA TYR A 85 -1.67 -11.21 11.37
C TYR A 85 -0.90 -9.93 11.75
N PHE A 86 0.01 -9.48 10.88
CA PHE A 86 0.79 -8.26 11.11
C PHE A 86 -0.08 -7.01 11.20
N THR A 87 -1.04 -6.85 10.29
CA THR A 87 -1.98 -5.72 10.33
C THR A 87 -2.86 -5.77 11.57
N GLY A 88 -3.32 -6.94 12.00
CA GLY A 88 -4.03 -7.11 13.27
C GLY A 88 -3.22 -6.62 14.47
N ILE A 89 -1.94 -7.01 14.56
CA ILE A 89 -1.04 -6.54 15.62
C ILE A 89 -0.83 -5.03 15.53
N ILE A 90 -0.55 -4.48 14.35
CA ILE A 90 -0.31 -3.04 14.16
C ILE A 90 -1.57 -2.23 14.50
N SER A 91 -2.76 -2.72 14.11
CA SER A 91 -4.04 -2.11 14.44
C SER A 91 -4.28 -2.08 15.95
N ILE A 92 -4.02 -3.18 16.66
CA ILE A 92 -4.21 -3.28 18.11
C ILE A 92 -3.15 -2.46 18.86
N ALA A 93 -1.87 -2.58 18.50
CA ALA A 93 -0.77 -1.97 19.23
C ALA A 93 -0.58 -0.49 18.89
N GLY A 94 -0.65 -0.13 17.60
CA GLY A 94 -0.40 1.22 17.12
C GLY A 94 -1.69 1.99 16.85
N GLY A 95 -2.60 1.42 16.07
CA GLY A 95 -3.82 2.08 15.63
C GLY A 95 -4.74 2.49 16.78
N THR A 96 -5.01 1.57 17.70
CA THR A 96 -5.86 1.82 18.87
C THR A 96 -5.22 2.79 19.85
N VAL A 97 -3.92 2.65 20.14
CA VAL A 97 -3.20 3.55 21.06
C VAL A 97 -3.14 4.97 20.51
N ILE A 98 -2.79 5.13 19.23
CA ILE A 98 -2.77 6.44 18.56
C ILE A 98 -4.19 7.01 18.48
N GLY A 99 -5.19 6.18 18.17
CA GLY A 99 -6.59 6.59 18.13
C GLY A 99 -7.11 7.09 19.47
N PHE A 100 -6.77 6.41 20.57
CA PHE A 100 -7.10 6.84 21.92
C PHE A 100 -6.36 8.10 22.33
N ALA A 101 -5.07 8.22 22.00
CA ALA A 101 -4.32 9.45 22.25
C ALA A 101 -4.91 10.66 21.48
N ALA A 102 -5.38 10.44 20.25
CA ALA A 102 -5.99 11.47 19.41
C ALA A 102 -7.46 11.80 19.74
N MET A 103 -8.10 11.03 20.65
CA MET A 103 -9.54 11.11 20.90
C MET A 103 -10.00 12.51 21.33
N ASN A 104 -9.24 13.18 22.20
CA ASN A 104 -9.56 14.54 22.66
C ASN A 104 -9.45 15.56 21.51
N THR A 105 -8.42 15.46 20.68
CA THR A 105 -8.21 16.35 19.54
C THR A 105 -9.31 16.17 18.49
N LEU A 106 -9.67 14.92 18.17
CA LEU A 106 -10.76 14.62 17.26
C LEU A 106 -12.12 15.07 17.83
N GLY A 107 -12.36 14.88 19.12
CA GLY A 107 -13.56 15.35 19.82
C GLY A 107 -13.73 16.87 19.72
N ASN A 108 -12.65 17.63 19.95
CA ASN A 108 -12.66 19.08 19.82
C ASN A 108 -12.91 19.55 18.38
N LEU A 109 -12.33 18.85 17.39
CA LEU A 109 -12.56 19.10 15.98
C LEU A 109 -14.02 18.90 15.59
N ILE A 110 -14.62 17.78 15.99
CA ILE A 110 -16.02 17.45 15.71
C ILE A 110 -16.94 18.46 16.40
N ALA A 111 -16.66 18.84 17.65
CA ALA A 111 -17.40 19.88 18.35
C ALA A 111 -17.38 21.21 17.60
N GLY A 112 -16.21 21.62 17.09
CA GLY A 112 -16.06 22.80 16.25
C GLY A 112 -16.94 22.74 14.99
N ILE A 113 -16.93 21.61 14.26
CA ILE A 113 -17.77 21.42 13.06
C ILE A 113 -19.26 21.51 13.40
N ILE A 114 -19.69 20.90 14.51
CA ILE A 114 -21.09 20.93 14.96
C ILE A 114 -21.51 22.36 15.30
N ILE A 115 -20.67 23.10 16.03
CA ILE A 115 -20.96 24.49 16.41
C ILE A 115 -21.13 25.36 15.16
N VAL A 116 -20.24 25.25 14.18
CA VAL A 116 -20.32 26.04 12.94
C VAL A 116 -21.56 25.67 12.12
N THR A 117 -21.89 24.38 12.06
CA THR A 117 -23.00 23.89 11.21
C THR A 117 -24.35 24.15 11.83
N ARG A 118 -24.51 23.85 13.13
CA ARG A 118 -25.79 23.99 13.84
C ARG A 118 -26.00 25.37 14.45
N LYS A 119 -24.94 26.19 14.54
CA LYS A 119 -24.93 27.53 15.15
C LYS A 119 -25.80 27.62 16.41
N PRO A 120 -25.59 26.76 17.42
CA PRO A 120 -26.41 26.77 18.64
C PRO A 120 -26.25 28.06 19.46
N PHE A 121 -25.20 28.83 19.19
CA PHE A 121 -24.91 30.15 19.75
C PHE A 121 -24.16 30.99 18.72
N GLN A 122 -24.30 32.31 18.84
CA GLN A 122 -23.68 33.31 17.97
C GLN A 122 -22.61 34.12 18.72
N VAL A 123 -21.76 34.81 17.98
CA VAL A 123 -20.72 35.67 18.55
C VAL A 123 -21.39 36.79 19.35
N GLY A 124 -21.17 36.82 20.67
CA GLY A 124 -21.79 37.77 21.59
C GLY A 124 -22.83 37.15 22.54
N ASP A 125 -23.23 35.90 22.33
CA ASP A 125 -24.12 35.21 23.26
C ASP A 125 -23.42 34.91 24.58
N ARG A 126 -24.06 35.25 25.71
CA ARG A 126 -23.57 34.87 27.03
C ARG A 126 -24.05 33.45 27.34
N ILE A 127 -23.11 32.52 27.37
CA ILE A 127 -23.33 31.12 27.74
C ILE A 127 -22.91 30.95 29.21
N LEU A 128 -23.78 30.38 30.07
CA LEU A 128 -23.52 30.09 31.49
C LEU A 128 -23.06 28.64 31.69
#